data_AF-A0A6C0Q187-F1
#
_entry.id   AF-A0A6C0Q187-F1
#
_cell.length_a   1.000
_cell.length_b   1.000
_cell.length_c   1.000
_cell.angle_alpha   90.00
_cell.angle_beta   90.00
_cell.angle_gamma   90.00
#
_symmetry.space_group_name_H-M   'P 1'
#
loop_
_entity.id
_entity.type
_entity.pdbx_description
1 polymer ?
#
loop_
_entity_poly.entity_id
_entity_poly.type
_entity_poly.pdbx_seq_one_letter_code
_entity_poly.pdbx_strand_id
1 'polypeptide(L)'
;MHPLASPPLKQPSVEALTAMAAGSPPGWATPLVALCVGIATLALTVLGVLKTREYRRRDRQREDLSTSAAALEQISLLRCRHAKRLMTTDDVDSLREQRDRIEVAAEQWDKLRRHLNETVRLIDVYIGTALPTTADLGRERPYGTVESDLPEPWRVETLLTLAKAQGAAAVELKEAVRLAQSEVTRRRNR
;
A
#
# COMPACT_ATOMS: atom_id res chain seq x y z
N MET A 1 16.34 -32.84 31.36
CA MET A 1 15.60 -33.64 30.37
C MET A 1 16.24 -33.39 29.01
N HIS A 2 17.08 -34.31 28.53
CA HIS A 2 17.76 -34.19 27.23
C HIS A 2 16.85 -34.72 26.11
N PRO A 3 16.67 -33.99 25.00
CA PRO A 3 15.92 -34.50 23.86
C PRO A 3 16.74 -35.57 23.14
N LEU A 4 16.13 -36.76 22.97
CA LEU A 4 16.63 -37.83 22.13
C LEU A 4 16.71 -37.34 20.69
N ALA A 5 17.94 -37.13 20.20
CA ALA A 5 18.21 -36.81 18.81
C ALA A 5 17.94 -38.06 17.96
N SER A 6 16.91 -38.01 17.12
CA SER A 6 16.62 -39.06 16.14
C SER A 6 17.78 -39.18 15.15
N PRO A 7 18.29 -40.40 14.88
CA PRO A 7 19.37 -40.59 13.93
C PRO A 7 18.93 -40.20 12.50
N PRO A 8 19.82 -39.63 11.68
CA PRO A 8 19.50 -39.26 10.31
C PRO A 8 19.19 -40.51 9.49
N LEU A 9 17.99 -40.56 8.90
CA LEU A 9 17.62 -41.56 7.91
C LEU A 9 18.57 -41.42 6.71
N LYS A 10 19.45 -42.40 6.51
CA LYS A 10 20.30 -42.50 5.32
C LYS A 10 19.39 -42.62 4.10
N GLN A 11 19.30 -41.55 3.32
CA GLN A 11 18.65 -41.59 2.02
C GLN A 11 19.43 -42.57 1.12
N PRO A 12 18.77 -43.58 0.51
CA PRO A 12 19.44 -44.47 -0.41
C PRO A 12 19.97 -43.66 -1.59
N SER A 13 21.22 -43.92 -1.98
CA SER A 13 21.82 -43.28 -3.15
C SER A 13 21.09 -43.70 -4.42
N VAL A 14 21.07 -42.83 -5.43
CA VAL A 14 20.44 -43.10 -6.73
C VAL A 14 20.99 -44.39 -7.36
N GLU A 15 22.26 -44.70 -7.12
CA GLU A 15 22.93 -45.93 -7.57
C GLU A 15 22.39 -47.20 -6.91
N ALA A 16 22.01 -47.14 -5.63
CA ALA A 16 21.41 -48.28 -4.94
C ALA A 16 20.00 -48.59 -5.46
N LEU A 17 19.24 -47.55 -5.82
CA LEU A 17 17.91 -47.68 -6.40
C LEU A 17 17.95 -48.24 -7.83
N THR A 18 18.92 -47.83 -8.65
CA THR A 18 19.09 -48.37 -10.01
C THR A 18 19.60 -49.81 -9.99
N ALA A 19 20.49 -50.18 -9.06
CA ALA A 19 20.95 -51.55 -8.89
C ALA A 19 19.81 -52.50 -8.46
N MET A 20 18.90 -52.06 -7.59
CA MET A 20 17.71 -52.84 -7.21
C MET A 20 16.72 -53.02 -8.36
N ALA A 21 16.55 -52.02 -9.22
CA ALA A 21 15.70 -52.12 -10.41
C ALA A 21 16.28 -53.10 -11.45
N ALA A 22 17.60 -53.18 -11.57
CA ALA A 22 18.28 -54.11 -12.49
C ALA A 22 18.22 -55.58 -12.05
N GLY A 23 18.08 -55.85 -10.75
CA GLY A 23 17.95 -57.21 -10.18
C GLY A 23 16.51 -57.75 -10.10
N SER A 24 15.52 -56.98 -10.54
CA SER A 24 14.09 -57.33 -10.39
C SER A 24 13.60 -58.20 -11.57
N PRO A 25 12.72 -59.20 -11.33
CA PRO A 25 12.17 -60.03 -12.41
C PRO A 25 11.40 -59.18 -13.42
N PRO A 26 11.41 -59.53 -14.72
CA PRO A 26 11.01 -58.66 -15.84
C PRO A 26 9.56 -58.14 -15.78
N GLY A 27 8.70 -58.69 -14.92
CA GLY A 27 7.33 -58.21 -14.70
C GLY A 27 7.17 -57.06 -13.68
N TRP A 28 8.18 -56.78 -12.84
CA TRP A 28 8.07 -55.84 -11.71
C TRP A 28 8.86 -54.54 -11.93
N ALA A 29 9.81 -54.52 -12.86
CA ALA A 29 10.62 -53.34 -13.16
C ALA A 29 9.79 -52.20 -13.79
N THR A 30 8.85 -52.54 -14.69
CA THR A 30 7.96 -51.58 -15.37
C THR A 30 7.07 -50.78 -14.41
N PRO A 31 6.32 -51.38 -13.47
CA PRO A 31 5.49 -50.62 -12.54
C PRO A 31 6.31 -49.77 -11.56
N LEU A 32 7.49 -50.24 -11.13
CA LEU A 32 8.39 -49.48 -10.25
C LEU A 32 8.94 -48.23 -10.93
N VAL A 33 9.41 -48.35 -12.18
CA VAL A 33 9.88 -47.21 -12.96
C VAL A 33 8.74 -46.24 -13.24
N ALA A 34 7.54 -46.72 -13.57
CA ALA A 34 6.36 -45.88 -13.78
C ALA A 34 5.96 -45.12 -12.50
N LEU A 35 6.03 -45.76 -11.34
CA LEU A 35 5.77 -45.12 -10.04
C LEU A 35 6.78 -44.00 -9.76
N CYS A 36 8.07 -44.25 -9.98
CA CYS A 36 9.12 -43.25 -9.78
C CYS A 36 8.96 -42.04 -10.71
N VAL A 37 8.63 -42.27 -11.99
CA VAL A 37 8.35 -41.20 -12.97
C VAL A 37 7.08 -40.43 -12.58
N GLY A 38 6.04 -41.12 -12.12
CA GLY A 38 4.81 -40.50 -11.61
C GLY A 38 5.06 -39.60 -10.40
N ILE A 39 5.87 -40.04 -9.44
CA ILE A 39 6.23 -39.23 -8.27
C ILE A 39 7.05 -38.01 -8.68
N ALA A 40 8.04 -38.18 -9.55
CA ALA A 40 8.89 -37.08 -10.03
C ALA A 40 8.08 -36.01 -10.78
N THR A 41 7.17 -36.43 -11.66
CA THR A 41 6.29 -35.50 -12.40
C THR A 41 5.35 -34.75 -11.47
N LEU A 42 4.77 -35.42 -10.47
CA LEU A 42 3.90 -34.81 -9.47
C LEU A 42 4.65 -33.80 -8.59
N ALA A 43 5.88 -34.12 -8.18
CA ALA A 43 6.74 -33.20 -7.43
C ALA A 43 7.08 -31.93 -8.24
N LEU A 44 7.39 -32.07 -9.54
CA LEU A 44 7.64 -30.94 -10.43
C LEU A 44 6.40 -30.07 -10.64
N THR A 45 5.20 -30.67 -10.74
CA THR A 45 3.95 -29.90 -10.84
C THR A 45 3.67 -29.11 -9.56
N VAL A 46 3.88 -29.73 -8.39
CA VAL A 46 3.72 -29.04 -7.09
C VAL A 46 4.72 -27.89 -6.96
N LEU A 47 6.00 -28.11 -7.29
CA LEU A 47 7.02 -27.05 -7.31
C LEU A 47 6.67 -25.93 -8.29
N GLY A 48 6.16 -26.28 -9.47
CA GLY A 48 5.66 -25.33 -10.46
C GLY A 48 4.55 -24.46 -9.88
N VAL A 49 3.51 -25.05 -9.31
CA VAL A 49 2.38 -24.33 -8.70
C VAL A 49 2.82 -23.46 -7.52
N LEU A 50 3.72 -23.95 -6.66
CA LEU A 50 4.28 -23.19 -5.55
C LEU A 50 5.06 -21.97 -6.05
N LYS A 51 5.92 -22.15 -7.06
CA LYS A 51 6.63 -21.03 -7.69
C LYS A 51 5.67 -20.06 -8.37
N THR A 52 4.67 -20.53 -9.12
CA THR A 52 3.68 -19.64 -9.76
C THR A 52 2.88 -18.85 -8.72
N ARG A 53 2.53 -19.46 -7.59
CA ARG A 53 1.90 -18.75 -6.46
C ARG A 53 2.82 -17.71 -5.85
N GLU A 54 4.11 -18.02 -5.71
CA GLU A 54 5.10 -17.08 -5.19
C GLU A 54 5.33 -15.91 -6.14
N TYR A 55 5.43 -16.16 -7.45
CA TYR A 55 5.48 -15.12 -8.48
C TYR A 55 4.25 -14.22 -8.45
N ARG A 56 3.03 -14.80 -8.44
CA ARG A 56 1.79 -14.02 -8.34
C ARG A 56 1.72 -13.16 -7.07
N ARG A 57 2.25 -13.64 -5.94
CA ARG A 57 2.34 -12.85 -4.71
C ARG A 57 3.29 -11.66 -4.85
N ARG A 58 4.45 -11.86 -5.47
CA ARG A 58 5.43 -10.79 -5.71
C ARG A 58 4.92 -9.76 -6.72
N ASP A 59 4.20 -10.20 -7.75
CA ASP A 59 3.64 -9.30 -8.76
C ASP A 59 2.54 -8.43 -8.16
N ARG A 60 1.60 -9.00 -7.40
CA ARG A 60 0.59 -8.21 -6.66
C ARG A 60 1.23 -7.21 -5.70
N GLN A 61 2.26 -7.64 -4.96
CA GLN A 61 3.00 -6.75 -4.08
C GLN A 61 3.64 -5.56 -4.81
N ARG A 62 4.13 -5.75 -6.04
CA ARG A 62 4.68 -4.67 -6.86
C ARG A 62 3.59 -3.73 -7.36
N GLU A 63 2.46 -4.29 -7.77
CA GLU A 63 1.30 -3.53 -8.22
C GLU A 63 0.76 -2.62 -7.11
N ASP A 64 0.56 -3.14 -5.90
CA ASP A 64 0.05 -2.33 -4.77
C ASP A 64 1.04 -1.24 -4.33
N LEU A 65 2.36 -1.52 -4.36
CA LEU A 65 3.39 -0.50 -4.11
C LEU A 65 3.38 0.59 -5.18
N SER A 66 3.12 0.24 -6.43
CA SER A 66 3.02 1.19 -7.54
C SER A 66 1.78 2.08 -7.40
N THR A 67 0.64 1.51 -7.00
CA THR A 67 -0.60 2.24 -6.70
C THR A 67 -0.41 3.19 -5.52
N SER A 68 0.25 2.73 -4.45
CA SER A 68 0.59 3.56 -3.29
C SER A 68 1.53 4.72 -3.66
N ALA A 69 2.53 4.45 -4.50
CA ALA A 69 3.43 5.49 -5.01
C ALA A 69 2.68 6.52 -5.86
N ALA A 70 1.79 6.07 -6.75
CA ALA A 70 0.97 6.94 -7.58
C ALA A 70 0.01 7.80 -6.75
N ALA A 71 -0.61 7.25 -5.70
CA ALA A 71 -1.46 8.02 -4.78
C ALA A 71 -0.66 9.09 -4.03
N LEU A 72 0.52 8.74 -3.49
CA LEU A 72 1.42 9.71 -2.85
C LEU A 72 1.89 10.80 -3.82
N GLU A 73 2.15 10.45 -5.08
CA GLU A 73 2.51 11.41 -6.12
C GLU A 73 1.34 12.35 -6.46
N GLN A 74 0.11 11.82 -6.62
CA GLN A 74 -1.09 12.63 -6.83
C GLN A 74 -1.34 13.60 -5.67
N ILE A 75 -1.14 13.18 -4.43
CA ILE A 75 -1.24 14.07 -3.26
C ILE A 75 -0.14 15.12 -3.27
N SER A 76 1.08 14.78 -3.69
CA SER A 76 2.15 15.75 -3.83
C SER A 76 1.83 16.82 -4.91
N LEU A 77 1.17 16.41 -6.00
CA LEU A 77 0.71 17.29 -7.08
C LEU A 77 -0.47 18.15 -6.65
N LEU A 78 -1.46 17.58 -5.95
CA LEU A 78 -2.57 18.32 -5.34
C LEU A 78 -2.03 19.35 -4.36
N ARG A 79 -1.10 18.99 -3.48
CA ARG A 79 -0.43 19.93 -2.59
C ARG A 79 0.31 21.02 -3.36
N CYS A 80 1.00 20.71 -4.46
CA CYS A 80 1.63 21.74 -5.30
C CYS A 80 0.61 22.67 -5.97
N ARG A 81 -0.59 22.18 -6.29
CA ARG A 81 -1.71 22.99 -6.77
C ARG A 81 -2.27 23.88 -5.64
N HIS A 82 -2.42 23.35 -4.43
CA HIS A 82 -2.96 24.10 -3.28
C HIS A 82 -1.92 24.99 -2.56
N ALA A 83 -0.63 24.75 -2.75
CA ALA A 83 0.41 25.70 -2.34
C ALA A 83 0.37 26.98 -3.19
N LYS A 84 -0.19 26.90 -4.41
CA LYS A 84 -0.42 28.06 -5.28
C LYS A 84 -1.76 28.75 -5.02
N ARG A 85 -2.71 28.09 -4.36
CA ARG A 85 -4.05 28.60 -4.07
C ARG A 85 -4.63 27.93 -2.83
N LEU A 86 -5.14 28.72 -1.88
CA LEU A 86 -5.84 28.21 -0.69
C LEU A 86 -6.96 27.24 -1.10
N MET A 87 -6.98 26.07 -0.45
CA MET A 87 -8.00 25.04 -0.67
C MET A 87 -9.36 25.53 -0.18
N THR A 88 -10.38 25.28 -0.98
CA THR A 88 -11.76 25.59 -0.62
C THR A 88 -12.57 24.31 -0.34
N THR A 89 -13.78 24.44 0.18
CA THR A 89 -14.69 23.30 0.43
C THR A 89 -14.91 22.44 -0.82
N ASP A 90 -14.96 23.02 -2.02
CA ASP A 90 -15.04 22.29 -3.30
C ASP A 90 -13.88 21.32 -3.57
N ASP A 91 -12.69 21.60 -3.01
CA ASP A 91 -11.49 20.79 -3.24
C ASP A 91 -11.41 19.58 -2.28
N VAL A 92 -12.24 19.56 -1.23
CA VAL A 92 -12.16 18.59 -0.13
C VAL A 92 -12.46 17.17 -0.61
N ASP A 93 -13.44 17.00 -1.49
CA ASP A 93 -13.90 15.66 -1.90
C ASP A 93 -12.82 14.90 -2.68
N SER A 94 -12.07 15.60 -3.54
CA SER A 94 -10.92 15.02 -4.25
C SER A 94 -9.83 14.56 -3.29
N LEU A 95 -9.57 15.32 -2.23
CA LEU A 95 -8.59 14.95 -1.20
C LEU A 95 -9.07 13.80 -0.31
N ARG A 96 -10.37 13.73 0.02
CA ARG A 96 -10.96 12.60 0.73
C ARG A 96 -10.82 11.30 -0.05
N GLU A 97 -11.10 11.33 -1.35
CA GLU A 97 -10.95 10.14 -2.20
C GLU A 97 -9.49 9.63 -2.19
N GLN A 98 -8.51 10.52 -2.24
CA GLN A 98 -7.10 10.14 -2.15
C GLN A 98 -6.70 9.63 -0.76
N ARG A 99 -7.25 10.23 0.30
CA ARG A 99 -7.06 9.80 1.69
C ARG A 99 -7.55 8.37 1.90
N ASP A 100 -8.74 8.03 1.41
CA ASP A 100 -9.31 6.69 1.53
C ASP A 100 -8.48 5.65 0.78
N ARG A 101 -7.95 5.99 -0.40
CA ARG A 101 -7.03 5.11 -1.14
C ARG A 101 -5.74 4.82 -0.35
N ILE A 102 -5.18 5.82 0.35
CA ILE A 102 -4.01 5.60 1.20
C ILE A 102 -4.37 4.74 2.41
N GLU A 103 -5.52 4.97 3.03
CA GLU A 103 -5.94 4.21 4.22
C GLU A 103 -6.07 2.72 3.90
N VAL A 104 -6.72 2.37 2.78
CA VAL A 104 -6.80 0.99 2.29
C VAL A 104 -5.40 0.40 2.04
N ALA A 105 -4.48 1.18 1.45
CA ALA A 105 -3.10 0.74 1.27
C ALA A 105 -2.35 0.52 2.60
N ALA A 106 -2.65 1.32 3.63
CA ALA A 106 -2.05 1.18 4.95
C ALA A 106 -2.49 -0.11 5.67
N GLU A 107 -3.72 -0.55 5.46
CA GLU A 107 -4.23 -1.83 5.97
C GLU A 107 -3.49 -3.01 5.35
N GLN A 108 -3.18 -2.95 4.05
CA GLN A 108 -2.54 -4.05 3.33
C GLN A 108 -1.04 -4.17 3.61
N TRP A 109 -0.38 -3.10 4.07
CA TRP A 109 1.07 -3.02 4.20
C TRP A 109 1.53 -2.67 5.62
N ASP A 110 1.58 -3.65 6.52
CA ASP A 110 2.01 -3.49 7.94
C ASP A 110 3.25 -2.61 8.10
N LYS A 111 4.22 -2.81 7.21
CA LYS A 111 5.52 -2.16 7.29
C LYS A 111 5.54 -0.70 6.77
N LEU A 112 4.54 -0.29 5.96
CA LEU A 112 4.33 1.10 5.51
C LEU A 112 3.22 1.79 6.32
N ARG A 113 2.37 1.01 7.00
CA ARG A 113 1.19 1.45 7.74
C ARG A 113 1.43 2.69 8.59
N ARG A 114 2.52 2.75 9.36
CA ARG A 114 2.84 3.94 10.19
C ARG A 114 2.96 5.23 9.36
N HIS A 115 3.65 5.18 8.21
CA HIS A 115 3.90 6.37 7.39
C HIS A 115 2.65 6.77 6.60
N LEU A 116 1.89 5.78 6.13
CA LEU A 116 0.63 6.00 5.41
C LEU A 116 -0.46 6.54 6.35
N ASN A 117 -0.59 6.00 7.56
CA ASN A 117 -1.52 6.51 8.57
C ASN A 117 -1.18 7.94 9.01
N GLU A 118 0.11 8.27 9.13
CA GLU A 118 0.51 9.65 9.41
C GLU A 118 0.14 10.59 8.27
N THR A 119 0.29 10.13 7.02
CA THR A 119 -0.14 10.88 5.84
C THR A 119 -1.65 11.10 5.84
N VAL A 120 -2.44 10.06 6.13
CA VAL A 120 -3.91 10.14 6.27
C VAL A 120 -4.31 11.17 7.34
N ARG A 121 -3.72 11.07 8.53
CA ARG A 121 -3.97 12.00 9.64
C ARG A 121 -3.73 13.45 9.23
N LEU A 122 -2.64 13.72 8.52
CA LEU A 122 -2.29 15.07 8.08
C LEU A 122 -3.18 15.57 6.93
N ILE A 123 -3.70 14.68 6.08
CA ILE A 123 -4.73 15.05 5.10
C ILE A 123 -6.02 15.46 5.82
N ASP A 124 -6.43 14.72 6.86
CA ASP A 124 -7.63 15.06 7.63
C ASP A 124 -7.49 16.44 8.32
N VAL A 125 -6.33 16.72 8.89
CA VAL A 125 -6.01 18.06 9.45
C VAL A 125 -6.05 19.13 8.36
N TYR A 126 -5.45 18.87 7.19
CA TYR A 126 -5.45 19.80 6.07
C TYR A 126 -6.88 20.09 5.57
N ILE A 127 -7.72 19.06 5.42
CA ILE A 127 -9.14 19.18 5.06
C ILE A 127 -9.89 20.05 6.08
N GLY A 128 -9.61 19.90 7.37
CA GLY A 128 -10.21 20.72 8.43
C GLY A 128 -9.90 22.21 8.33
N THR A 129 -8.92 22.62 7.51
CA THR A 129 -8.54 24.02 7.29
C THR A 129 -9.09 24.61 5.99
N ALA A 130 -9.98 23.90 5.29
CA ALA A 130 -10.59 24.38 4.05
C ALA A 130 -11.34 25.72 4.26
N LEU A 131 -11.13 26.66 3.33
CA LEU A 131 -11.88 27.91 3.34
C LEU A 131 -13.28 27.71 2.73
N PRO A 132 -14.31 28.39 3.26
CA PRO A 132 -15.64 28.36 2.68
C PRO A 132 -15.63 29.01 1.27
N THR A 133 -16.50 28.54 0.37
CA THR A 133 -16.57 29.04 -1.02
C THR A 133 -17.59 30.16 -1.16
N THR A 134 -17.38 31.12 -2.06
CA THR A 134 -18.36 32.21 -2.24
C THR A 134 -19.74 31.71 -2.68
N ALA A 135 -19.83 30.48 -3.22
CA ALA A 135 -21.08 29.78 -3.46
C ALA A 135 -21.84 29.45 -2.16
N ASP A 136 -21.11 29.14 -1.08
CA ASP A 136 -21.68 28.93 0.27
C ASP A 136 -22.28 30.24 0.82
N LEU A 137 -21.64 31.39 0.56
CA LEU A 137 -22.13 32.71 0.99
C LEU A 137 -23.31 33.22 0.15
N GLY A 138 -23.27 33.01 -1.17
CA GLY A 138 -24.27 33.51 -2.12
C GLY A 138 -25.63 32.83 -2.01
N ARG A 139 -25.71 31.65 -1.38
CA ARG A 139 -27.00 31.03 -1.01
C ARG A 139 -27.70 31.75 0.14
N GLU A 140 -26.96 32.47 0.97
CA GLU A 140 -27.49 33.02 2.22
C GLU A 140 -27.75 34.53 2.19
N ARG A 141 -27.05 35.35 1.38
CA ARG A 141 -27.28 36.82 1.36
C ARG A 141 -27.00 37.56 0.03
N PRO A 142 -27.75 38.65 -0.27
CA PRO A 142 -27.46 39.57 -1.37
C PRO A 142 -26.26 40.50 -1.09
N TYR A 143 -25.63 41.03 -2.16
CA TYR A 143 -24.50 41.96 -2.12
C TYR A 143 -24.76 43.20 -1.23
N GLY A 144 -23.79 43.56 -0.38
CA GLY A 144 -23.82 44.79 0.44
C GLY A 144 -23.74 44.60 1.96
N THR A 145 -23.56 43.37 2.47
CA THR A 145 -23.47 43.09 3.91
C THR A 145 -22.19 43.66 4.54
N VAL A 146 -22.34 44.27 5.72
CA VAL A 146 -21.24 44.73 6.56
C VAL A 146 -20.55 43.52 7.21
N GLU A 147 -19.24 43.59 7.46
CA GLU A 147 -18.44 42.48 8.00
C GLU A 147 -19.00 41.90 9.33
N SER A 148 -19.62 42.73 10.17
CA SER A 148 -20.28 42.31 11.42
C SER A 148 -21.41 41.29 11.20
N ASP A 149 -22.00 41.32 10.02
CA ASP A 149 -23.17 40.53 9.66
C ASP A 149 -22.79 39.22 8.94
N LEU A 150 -21.49 39.02 8.69
CA LEU A 150 -20.99 37.79 8.11
C LEU A 150 -21.03 36.65 9.14
N PRO A 151 -21.39 35.43 8.71
CA PRO A 151 -21.24 34.25 9.53
C PRO A 151 -19.80 34.12 10.03
N GLU A 152 -19.61 33.55 11.21
CA GLU A 152 -18.29 33.31 11.80
C GLU A 152 -17.23 32.75 10.82
N PRO A 153 -17.52 31.74 9.96
CA PRO A 153 -16.52 31.21 9.02
C PRO A 153 -16.06 32.22 7.95
N TRP A 154 -16.81 33.30 7.73
CA TRP A 154 -16.54 34.33 6.73
C TRP A 154 -15.88 35.59 7.28
N ARG A 155 -15.73 35.69 8.60
CA ARG A 155 -15.03 36.81 9.23
C ARG A 155 -13.56 36.80 8.81
N VAL A 156 -12.99 37.96 8.53
CA VAL A 156 -11.62 38.08 8.02
C VAL A 156 -10.61 37.45 8.99
N GLU A 157 -10.79 37.63 10.30
CA GLU A 157 -9.95 37.01 11.33
C GLU A 157 -9.98 35.47 11.27
N THR A 158 -11.18 34.89 11.12
CA THR A 158 -11.36 33.44 10.97
C THR A 158 -10.69 32.93 9.69
N LEU A 159 -10.90 33.61 8.55
CA LEU A 159 -10.29 33.25 7.27
C LEU A 159 -8.76 33.33 7.32
N LEU A 160 -8.19 34.36 7.96
CA LEU A 160 -6.75 34.50 8.16
C LEU A 160 -6.20 33.40 9.08
N THR A 161 -6.94 33.03 10.11
CA THR A 161 -6.57 31.94 11.03
C THR A 161 -6.56 30.61 10.30
N LEU A 162 -7.59 30.31 9.52
CA LEU A 162 -7.68 29.12 8.68
C LEU A 162 -6.55 29.09 7.63
N ALA A 163 -6.28 30.20 6.95
CA ALA A 163 -5.20 30.29 5.96
C ALA A 163 -3.81 30.03 6.58
N LYS A 164 -3.54 30.53 7.80
CA LYS A 164 -2.30 30.24 8.53
C LYS A 164 -2.21 28.77 8.93
N ALA A 165 -3.28 28.21 9.50
CA ALA A 165 -3.35 26.80 9.88
C ALA A 165 -3.15 25.89 8.67
N GLN A 166 -3.73 26.25 7.53
CA GLN A 166 -3.59 25.55 6.27
C GLN A 166 -2.14 25.57 5.76
N GLY A 167 -1.45 26.70 5.87
CA GLY A 167 -0.02 26.81 5.54
C GLY A 167 0.84 25.85 6.38
N ALA A 168 0.61 25.78 7.69
CA ALA A 168 1.32 24.87 8.58
C ALA A 168 1.04 23.39 8.24
N ALA A 169 -0.23 23.04 8.09
CA ALA A 169 -0.66 21.68 7.74
C ALA A 169 -0.10 21.22 6.38
N ALA A 170 0.02 22.12 5.39
CA ALA A 170 0.64 21.81 4.11
C ALA A 170 2.14 21.46 4.23
N VAL A 171 2.87 22.11 5.14
CA VAL A 171 4.29 21.83 5.40
C VAL A 171 4.45 20.46 6.05
N GLU A 172 3.65 20.15 7.08
CA GLU A 172 3.70 18.85 7.74
C GLU A 172 3.33 17.71 6.79
N LEU A 173 2.24 17.87 6.03
CA LEU A 173 1.83 16.90 5.01
C LEU A 173 2.94 16.68 3.97
N LYS A 174 3.72 17.73 3.66
CA LYS A 174 4.85 17.60 2.74
C LYS A 174 5.95 16.71 3.26
N GLU A 175 6.30 16.85 4.52
CA GLU A 175 7.33 16.03 5.13
C GLU A 175 6.88 14.57 5.24
N ALA A 176 5.62 14.33 5.64
CA ALA A 176 5.06 12.99 5.74
C ALA A 176 5.03 12.27 4.39
N VAL A 177 4.55 12.94 3.32
CA VAL A 177 4.55 12.37 1.96
C VAL A 177 5.97 12.05 1.50
N ARG A 178 6.94 12.95 1.75
CA ARG A 178 8.35 12.72 1.39
C ARG A 178 8.91 11.49 2.11
N LEU A 179 8.61 11.34 3.40
CA LEU A 179 9.04 10.18 4.20
C LEU A 179 8.41 8.89 3.66
N ALA A 180 7.10 8.90 3.39
CA ALA A 180 6.39 7.76 2.81
C ALA A 180 6.99 7.36 1.44
N GLN A 181 7.23 8.33 0.55
CA GLN A 181 7.87 8.09 -0.76
C GLN A 181 9.27 7.51 -0.63
N SER A 182 10.07 8.02 0.32
CA SER A 182 11.43 7.51 0.54
C SER A 182 11.44 6.05 0.98
N GLU A 183 10.49 5.65 1.84
CA GLU A 183 10.37 4.27 2.31
C GLU A 183 9.80 3.34 1.22
N VAL A 184 8.85 3.81 0.41
CA VAL A 184 8.38 3.09 -0.79
C VAL A 184 9.55 2.83 -1.75
N THR A 185 10.36 3.85 -2.03
CA THR A 185 11.54 3.75 -2.91
C THR A 185 12.57 2.77 -2.35
N ARG A 186 12.87 2.86 -1.05
CA ARG A 186 13.78 1.95 -0.36
C ARG A 186 13.34 0.49 -0.47
N ARG A 187 12.04 0.23 -0.45
CA ARG A 187 11.47 -1.13 -0.57
C ARG A 187 11.47 -1.65 -1.98
N ARG A 188 11.26 -0.79 -2.96
CA ARG A 188 11.32 -1.17 -4.38
C ARG A 188 12.73 -1.63 -4.79
N ASN A 189 13.76 -1.10 -4.14
CA ASN A 189 15.17 -1.38 -4.44
C ASN A 189 15.77 -2.55 -3.62
N ARG A 190 14.98 -3.22 -2.77
CA ARG A 190 15.38 -4.41 -2.00
C ARG A 190 14.78 -5.66 -2.62
#